data_AF-I3RG69-F1
#
_entry.id   AF-I3RG69-F1
#
_cell.length_a   1.000
_cell.length_b   1.000
_cell.length_c   1.000
_cell.angle_alpha   90.00
_cell.angle_beta   90.00
_cell.angle_gamma   90.00
#
_symmetry.space_group_name_H-M   'P 1'
#
loop_
_entity.id
_entity.type
_entity.pdbx_description
1 polymer ?
#
loop_
_entity_poly.entity_id
_entity_poly.type
_entity_poly.pdbx_seq_one_letter_code
_entity_poly.pdbx_strand_id
1 'polypeptide(L)'
;MIPLVLGLIVGFGMGILLGKLSNKKKEISMIMLTPLVVYIISLGFYGGWNSNVFLSTPFGDFKGDELVGVNTFLAVILVVLYLHIRSKNTFSVDEFPSFSNFRYPLIAGQLGLAITGWKILAIPSIVIYLGVTWLWERDLFMILNAKPCSDDVKSFVEKFGYRCLMDSESIGVYKFKDYILVGGRLLKACSRWRDIVRCISDIPTPGKGVNVLLNLLYLLPLFVGFLLSAGDVSALIIITLVLGVYLLSLGILVRISRRKIGNDCRDILGEYRKFLKESKKKYGKLKS
;
A
#
# COMPACT_ATOMS: atom_id res chain seq x y z
N MET A 1 27.37 -4.24 5.60
CA MET A 1 26.65 -4.77 4.41
C MET A 1 26.19 -6.23 4.54
N ILE A 2 26.81 -7.08 5.38
CA ILE A 2 26.35 -8.48 5.56
C ILE A 2 24.87 -8.57 5.98
N PRO A 3 24.37 -7.79 6.95
CA PRO A 3 22.95 -7.85 7.35
C PRO A 3 21.97 -7.44 6.25
N LEU A 4 22.36 -6.49 5.40
CA LEU A 4 21.59 -6.14 4.21
C LEU A 4 21.44 -7.35 3.29
N VAL A 5 22.54 -8.02 2.94
CA VAL A 5 22.52 -9.19 2.04
C VAL A 5 21.67 -10.31 2.65
N LEU A 6 21.88 -10.65 3.92
CA LEU A 6 21.10 -11.68 4.60
C LEU A 6 19.60 -11.33 4.64
N GLY A 7 19.26 -10.10 5.01
CA GLY A 7 17.86 -9.68 5.06
C GLY A 7 17.20 -9.62 3.68
N LEU A 8 17.93 -9.27 2.62
CA LEU A 8 17.42 -9.36 1.25
C LEU A 8 17.20 -10.82 0.83
N ILE A 9 18.15 -11.72 1.10
CA ILE A 9 18.00 -13.16 0.80
C ILE A 9 16.76 -13.72 1.50
N VAL A 10 16.60 -13.42 2.80
CA VAL A 10 15.46 -13.88 3.58
C VAL A 10 14.16 -13.26 3.07
N GLY A 11 14.09 -11.93 2.95
CA GLY A 11 12.87 -11.23 2.55
C GLY A 11 12.42 -11.53 1.12
N PHE A 12 13.32 -11.40 0.14
CA PHE A 12 13.02 -11.70 -1.25
C PHE A 12 12.83 -13.20 -1.47
N GLY A 13 13.65 -14.04 -0.83
CA GLY A 13 13.54 -15.49 -0.93
C GLY A 13 12.18 -15.98 -0.44
N MET A 14 11.75 -15.55 0.76
CA MET A 14 10.41 -15.86 1.29
C MET A 14 9.31 -15.29 0.40
N GLY A 15 9.47 -14.06 -0.11
CA GLY A 15 8.50 -13.46 -1.02
C GLY A 15 8.31 -14.26 -2.31
N ILE A 16 9.41 -14.59 -3.00
CA ILE A 16 9.38 -15.37 -4.24
C ILE A 16 8.83 -16.77 -3.99
N LEU A 17 9.20 -17.42 -2.87
CA LEU A 17 8.68 -18.72 -2.50
C LEU A 17 7.16 -18.68 -2.28
N LEU A 18 6.66 -17.71 -1.50
CA LEU A 18 5.22 -17.50 -1.32
C LEU A 18 4.49 -17.14 -2.62
N GLY A 19 5.18 -16.43 -3.51
CA GLY A 19 4.72 -16.13 -4.87
C GLY A 19 4.44 -17.38 -5.67
N LYS A 20 5.41 -18.30 -5.69
CA LYS A 20 5.31 -19.60 -6.37
C LYS A 20 4.25 -20.50 -5.74
N LEU A 21 4.18 -20.54 -4.40
CA LEU A 21 3.27 -21.44 -3.68
C LEU A 21 1.82 -20.97 -3.66
N SER A 22 1.57 -19.66 -3.76
CA SER A 22 0.23 -19.12 -3.61
C SER A 22 -0.17 -18.19 -4.74
N ASN A 23 0.41 -17.00 -4.81
CA ASN A 23 0.21 -16.06 -5.91
C ASN A 23 1.18 -14.88 -5.80
N LYS A 24 1.31 -14.17 -6.92
CA LYS A 24 2.08 -12.94 -7.06
C LYS A 24 1.69 -11.85 -6.04
N LYS A 25 0.47 -11.87 -5.51
CA LYS A 25 0.02 -10.88 -4.50
C LYS A 25 0.70 -11.10 -3.17
N LYS A 26 0.79 -12.36 -2.72
CA LYS A 26 1.53 -12.71 -1.49
C LYS A 26 3.03 -12.45 -1.64
N GLU A 27 3.59 -12.68 -2.84
CA GLU A 27 4.97 -12.27 -3.15
C GLU A 27 5.19 -10.78 -2.89
N ILE A 28 4.37 -9.93 -3.51
CA ILE A 28 4.48 -8.47 -3.39
C ILE A 28 4.30 -8.03 -1.94
N SER A 29 3.27 -8.52 -1.24
CA SER A 29 3.04 -8.17 0.17
C SER A 29 4.21 -8.57 1.09
N MET A 30 4.81 -9.75 0.87
CA MET A 30 5.95 -10.19 1.67
C MET A 30 7.22 -9.41 1.34
N ILE A 31 7.48 -9.13 0.06
CA ILE A 31 8.65 -8.33 -0.35
C ILE A 31 8.59 -6.93 0.23
N MET A 32 7.38 -6.35 0.32
CA MET A 32 7.20 -5.08 1.00
C MET A 32 7.67 -5.11 2.46
N LEU A 33 7.69 -6.24 3.15
CA LEU A 33 8.17 -6.33 4.54
C LEU A 33 9.70 -6.52 4.65
N THR A 34 10.41 -6.72 3.54
CA THR A 34 11.86 -6.94 3.54
C THR A 34 12.66 -5.87 4.30
N PRO A 35 12.37 -4.56 4.21
CA PRO A 35 13.19 -3.56 4.90
C PRO A 35 13.08 -3.68 6.42
N LEU A 36 11.94 -4.14 6.93
CA LEU A 36 11.77 -4.47 8.35
C LEU A 36 12.62 -5.69 8.74
N VAL A 37 12.65 -6.74 7.90
CA VAL A 37 13.50 -7.92 8.12
C VAL A 37 14.98 -7.51 8.16
N VAL A 38 15.41 -6.68 7.20
CA VAL A 38 16.78 -6.13 7.16
C VAL A 38 17.08 -5.30 8.41
N TYR A 39 16.13 -4.50 8.89
CA TYR A 39 16.28 -3.73 10.12
C TYR A 39 16.52 -4.64 11.35
N ILE A 40 15.67 -5.65 11.53
CA ILE A 40 15.77 -6.60 12.66
C ILE A 40 17.10 -7.36 12.63
N ILE A 41 17.50 -7.88 11.46
CA ILE A 41 18.78 -8.57 11.31
C ILE A 41 19.94 -7.60 11.57
N SER A 42 19.86 -6.36 11.08
CA SER A 42 20.90 -5.36 11.32
C SER A 42 21.03 -5.01 12.81
N LEU A 43 19.91 -4.92 13.55
CA LEU A 43 19.95 -4.74 14.99
C LEU A 43 20.60 -5.93 15.69
N GLY A 44 20.30 -7.16 15.30
CA GLY A 44 20.95 -8.35 15.87
C GLY A 44 22.47 -8.38 15.64
N PHE A 45 22.95 -7.83 14.53
CA PHE A 45 24.38 -7.76 14.23
C PHE A 45 25.09 -6.57 14.89
N TYR A 46 24.46 -5.39 14.88
CA TYR A 46 25.13 -4.12 15.21
C TYR A 46 24.57 -3.41 16.45
N GLY A 47 23.35 -3.73 16.90
CA GLY A 47 22.65 -3.01 17.97
C GLY A 47 23.25 -3.19 19.37
N GLY A 48 24.13 -4.18 19.56
CA GLY A 48 24.89 -4.39 20.81
C GLY A 48 26.25 -3.71 20.82
N TRP A 49 26.61 -2.97 19.78
CA TRP A 49 27.94 -2.37 19.67
C TRP A 49 27.95 -1.03 20.39
N ASN A 50 28.93 -0.83 21.27
CA ASN A 50 29.09 0.46 21.96
C ASN A 50 29.26 1.59 20.92
N SER A 51 28.73 2.77 21.24
CA SER A 51 28.73 3.96 20.38
C SER A 51 30.11 4.51 19.99
N ASN A 52 31.18 3.91 20.52
CA ASN A 52 32.59 4.21 20.24
C ASN A 52 33.23 3.20 19.27
N VAL A 53 32.51 2.17 18.83
CA VAL A 53 32.98 1.22 17.82
C VAL A 53 32.58 1.73 16.45
N PHE A 54 33.57 2.05 15.63
CA PHE A 54 33.39 2.50 14.26
C PHE A 54 33.78 1.40 13.28
N LEU A 55 32.97 1.23 12.25
CA LEU A 55 33.27 0.39 11.10
C LEU A 55 33.68 1.27 9.94
N SER A 56 34.96 1.21 9.59
CA SER A 56 35.47 1.82 8.38
C SER A 56 34.96 1.09 7.15
N THR A 57 34.29 1.82 6.29
CA THR A 57 33.87 1.36 4.96
C THR A 57 34.48 2.27 3.91
N PRO A 58 34.51 1.88 2.62
CA PRO A 58 34.94 2.76 1.53
C PRO A 58 34.18 4.09 1.45
N PHE A 59 33.03 4.21 2.13
CA PHE A 59 32.18 5.40 2.15
C PHE A 59 32.30 6.22 3.44
N GLY A 60 33.18 5.83 4.36
CA GLY A 60 33.40 6.49 5.64
C GLY A 60 33.28 5.55 6.84
N ASP A 61 33.47 6.12 8.02
CA ASP A 61 33.34 5.44 9.31
C ASP A 61 31.91 5.56 9.82
N PHE A 62 31.32 4.42 10.19
CA PHE A 62 29.94 4.36 10.67
C PHE A 62 29.86 3.70 12.05
N LYS A 63 28.96 4.20 12.88
CA LYS A 63 28.53 3.53 14.11
C LYS A 63 27.56 2.38 13.79
N GLY A 64 27.39 1.45 14.74
CA GLY A 64 26.47 0.32 14.60
C GLY A 64 25.05 0.74 14.20
N ASP A 65 24.46 1.70 14.92
CA ASP A 65 23.12 2.23 14.63
C ASP A 65 23.04 2.90 13.27
N GLU A 66 24.09 3.59 12.84
CA GLU A 66 24.13 4.26 11.55
C GLU A 66 24.09 3.24 10.41
N LEU A 67 24.80 2.11 10.55
CA LEU A 67 24.73 1.00 9.60
C LEU A 67 23.38 0.30 9.59
N VAL A 68 22.68 0.20 10.72
CA VAL A 68 21.28 -0.26 10.76
C VAL A 68 20.43 0.64 9.88
N GLY A 69 20.54 1.95 10.05
CA GLY A 69 19.81 2.94 9.25
C GLY A 69 20.11 2.83 7.75
N VAL A 70 21.39 2.77 7.38
CA VAL A 70 21.85 2.65 5.98
C VAL A 70 21.35 1.36 5.34
N ASN A 71 21.48 0.22 6.01
CA ASN A 71 21.01 -1.06 5.46
C ASN A 71 19.49 -1.03 5.22
N THR A 72 18.71 -0.54 6.18
CA THR A 72 17.25 -0.42 6.03
C THR A 72 16.87 0.53 4.91
N PHE A 73 17.56 1.67 4.78
CA PHE A 73 17.32 2.62 3.70
C PHE A 73 17.57 2.03 2.32
N LEU A 74 18.71 1.36 2.15
CA LEU A 74 19.05 0.67 0.89
C LEU A 74 18.04 -0.43 0.57
N ALA A 75 17.58 -1.17 1.58
CA ALA A 75 16.53 -2.18 1.40
C ALA A 75 15.21 -1.56 0.90
N VAL A 76 14.82 -0.38 1.41
CA VAL A 76 13.63 0.33 0.89
C VAL A 76 13.79 0.66 -0.58
N ILE A 77 14.94 1.20 -1.01
CA ILE A 77 15.21 1.52 -2.42
C ILE A 77 15.05 0.26 -3.29
N LEU A 78 15.69 -0.84 -2.89
CA LEU A 78 15.64 -2.10 -3.64
C LEU A 78 14.22 -2.66 -3.73
N VAL A 79 13.45 -2.57 -2.64
CA VAL A 79 12.05 -3.00 -2.62
C VAL A 79 11.19 -2.13 -3.53
N VAL A 80 11.33 -0.80 -3.47
CA VAL A 80 10.61 0.12 -4.36
C VAL A 80 10.90 -0.19 -5.83
N LEU A 81 12.17 -0.40 -6.18
CA LEU A 81 12.58 -0.78 -7.53
C LEU A 81 11.97 -2.13 -7.95
N TYR A 82 12.05 -3.13 -7.08
CA TYR A 82 11.45 -4.44 -7.35
C TYR A 82 9.95 -4.34 -7.58
N LEU A 83 9.23 -3.59 -6.73
CA LEU A 83 7.80 -3.36 -6.87
C LEU A 83 7.49 -2.68 -8.20
N HIS A 84 8.24 -1.66 -8.60
CA HIS A 84 8.01 -0.97 -9.87
C HIS A 84 8.12 -1.93 -11.07
N ILE A 85 9.10 -2.83 -11.06
CA ILE A 85 9.31 -3.79 -12.15
C ILE A 85 8.28 -4.93 -12.10
N ARG A 86 8.05 -5.50 -10.91
CA ARG A 86 7.35 -6.78 -10.77
C ARG A 86 5.86 -6.63 -10.52
N SER A 87 5.38 -5.56 -9.89
CA SER A 87 3.97 -5.44 -9.47
C SER A 87 2.96 -5.28 -10.60
N LYS A 88 3.40 -5.14 -11.86
CA LYS A 88 2.52 -4.98 -13.03
C LYS A 88 1.43 -6.07 -13.10
N ASN A 89 0.18 -5.68 -13.33
CA ASN A 89 -0.98 -6.56 -13.49
C ASN A 89 -1.14 -7.62 -12.36
N THR A 90 -0.98 -7.22 -11.10
CA THR A 90 -0.94 -8.17 -9.97
C THR A 90 -2.25 -8.21 -9.17
N PHE A 91 -2.88 -7.06 -8.94
CA PHE A 91 -4.02 -6.94 -8.03
C PHE A 91 -5.34 -6.88 -8.78
N SER A 92 -6.38 -7.50 -8.23
CA SER A 92 -7.74 -7.39 -8.78
C SER A 92 -8.41 -6.10 -8.27
N VAL A 93 -9.53 -5.72 -8.90
CA VAL A 93 -10.32 -4.52 -8.53
C VAL A 93 -10.72 -4.52 -7.05
N ASP A 94 -11.07 -5.68 -6.48
CA ASP A 94 -11.46 -5.80 -5.06
C ASP A 94 -10.30 -5.59 -4.07
N GLU A 95 -9.05 -5.81 -4.50
CA GLU A 95 -7.88 -5.78 -3.63
C GLU A 95 -7.10 -4.47 -3.75
N PHE A 96 -7.19 -3.84 -4.92
CA PHE A 96 -6.48 -2.62 -5.26
C PHE A 96 -6.69 -1.48 -4.25
N PRO A 97 -7.91 -1.18 -3.76
CA PRO A 97 -8.10 -0.10 -2.77
C PRO A 97 -7.35 -0.33 -1.46
N SER A 98 -7.30 -1.58 -0.99
CA SER A 98 -6.58 -1.96 0.23
C SER A 98 -5.07 -1.74 0.06
N PHE A 99 -4.52 -2.30 -1.03
CA PHE A 99 -3.10 -2.16 -1.35
C PHE A 99 -2.69 -0.69 -1.58
N SER A 100 -3.48 0.05 -2.36
CA SER A 100 -3.23 1.46 -2.68
C SER A 100 -3.18 2.34 -1.43
N ASN A 101 -4.00 2.08 -0.42
CA ASN A 101 -4.01 2.86 0.81
C ASN A 101 -2.93 2.39 1.81
N PHE A 102 -2.61 1.10 1.85
CA PHE A 102 -1.65 0.54 2.80
C PHE A 102 -0.19 0.82 2.41
N ARG A 103 0.11 0.90 1.11
CA ARG A 103 1.50 1.03 0.62
C ARG A 103 2.21 2.29 1.08
N TYR A 104 1.52 3.43 1.15
CA TYR A 104 2.12 4.71 1.54
C TYR A 104 2.59 4.74 3.00
N PRO A 105 1.73 4.45 4.00
CA PRO A 105 2.18 4.43 5.38
C PRO A 105 3.24 3.35 5.62
N LEU A 106 3.20 2.22 4.91
CA LEU A 106 4.21 1.18 5.04
C LEU A 106 5.60 1.65 4.60
N ILE A 107 5.71 2.30 3.44
CA ILE A 107 6.99 2.86 2.95
C ILE A 107 7.47 3.97 3.87
N ALA A 108 6.58 4.88 4.28
CA ALA A 108 6.93 5.94 5.23
C ALA A 108 7.42 5.37 6.57
N GLY A 109 6.82 4.28 7.06
CA GLY A 109 7.28 3.57 8.26
C GLY A 109 8.68 2.99 8.09
N GLN A 110 8.97 2.37 6.95
CA GLN A 110 10.29 1.78 6.70
C GLN A 110 11.39 2.84 6.56
N LEU A 111 11.06 3.96 5.93
CA LEU A 111 11.93 5.12 5.92
C LEU A 111 12.09 5.71 7.33
N GLY A 112 11.02 5.74 8.13
CA GLY A 112 11.08 6.07 9.55
C GLY A 112 12.06 5.17 10.32
N LEU A 113 12.05 3.86 10.07
CA LEU A 113 13.01 2.91 10.66
C LEU A 113 14.45 3.17 10.21
N ALA A 114 14.67 3.57 8.97
CA ALA A 114 16.01 3.97 8.54
C ALA A 114 16.52 5.19 9.32
N ILE A 115 15.64 6.16 9.57
CA ILE A 115 15.97 7.40 10.29
C ILE A 115 16.25 7.15 11.78
N THR A 116 15.69 6.10 12.39
CA THR A 116 16.02 5.77 13.80
C THR A 116 17.50 5.46 13.96
N GLY A 117 18.11 4.81 12.97
CA GLY A 117 19.54 4.50 12.92
C GLY A 117 20.43 5.69 12.53
N TRP A 118 20.05 6.44 11.48
CA TRP A 118 20.84 7.60 11.05
C TRP A 118 19.98 8.79 10.66
N LYS A 119 19.99 9.83 11.50
CA LYS A 119 19.13 11.01 11.34
C LYS A 119 19.36 11.78 10.05
N ILE A 120 20.57 11.74 9.49
CA ILE A 120 20.89 12.39 8.23
C ILE A 120 20.04 11.84 7.07
N LEU A 121 19.52 10.61 7.21
CA LEU A 121 18.66 9.97 6.21
C LEU A 121 17.26 10.58 6.15
N ALA A 122 16.89 11.52 7.03
CA ALA A 122 15.57 12.13 7.03
C ALA A 122 15.26 12.87 5.72
N ILE A 123 16.20 13.70 5.24
CA ILE A 123 16.06 14.45 3.99
C ILE A 123 15.92 13.49 2.79
N PRO A 124 16.86 12.55 2.53
CA PRO A 124 16.74 11.66 1.38
C PRO A 124 15.53 10.72 1.51
N SER A 125 15.10 10.37 2.72
CA SER A 125 13.85 9.62 2.93
C SER A 125 12.61 10.38 2.47
N ILE A 126 12.51 11.68 2.79
CA ILE A 126 11.41 12.52 2.31
C ILE A 126 11.44 12.60 0.78
N VAL A 127 12.63 12.79 0.19
CA VAL A 127 12.81 12.81 -1.27
C VAL A 127 12.34 11.50 -1.91
N ILE A 128 12.74 10.34 -1.37
CA ILE A 128 12.29 9.04 -1.86
C ILE A 128 10.77 8.89 -1.72
N TYR A 129 10.21 9.23 -0.57
CA TYR A 129 8.77 9.12 -0.33
C TYR A 129 7.97 9.96 -1.33
N LEU A 130 8.38 11.21 -1.54
CA LEU A 130 7.75 12.11 -2.51
C LEU A 130 7.94 11.60 -3.95
N GLY A 131 9.13 11.10 -4.29
CA GLY A 131 9.44 10.52 -5.60
C GLY A 131 8.58 9.29 -5.91
N VAL A 132 8.44 8.36 -4.94
CA VAL A 132 7.57 7.19 -5.05
C VAL A 132 6.12 7.59 -5.19
N THR A 133 5.65 8.54 -4.37
CA THR A 133 4.28 9.05 -4.43
C THR A 133 3.99 9.65 -5.80
N TRP A 134 4.90 10.47 -6.32
CA TRP A 134 4.77 11.07 -7.64
C TRP A 134 4.79 10.03 -8.77
N LEU A 135 5.74 9.09 -8.77
CA LEU A 135 5.82 8.02 -9.77
C LEU A 135 4.54 7.18 -9.81
N TRP A 136 4.05 6.80 -8.63
CA TRP A 136 2.84 5.99 -8.53
C TRP A 136 1.56 6.77 -8.80
N GLU A 137 1.56 8.08 -8.61
CA GLU A 137 0.42 8.90 -9.02
C GLU A 137 0.26 8.99 -10.54
N ARG A 138 1.38 8.94 -11.29
CA ARG A 138 1.38 8.95 -12.76
C ARG A 138 0.89 7.63 -13.35
N ASP A 139 1.27 6.50 -12.75
CA ASP A 139 0.92 5.18 -13.26
C ASP A 139 0.26 4.29 -12.19
N LEU A 140 -0.82 4.83 -11.62
CA LEU A 140 -1.54 4.25 -10.49
C LEU A 140 -2.15 2.88 -10.82
N PHE A 141 -2.55 2.68 -12.08
CA PHE A 141 -3.23 1.48 -12.55
C PHE A 141 -2.28 0.43 -13.12
N MET A 142 -0.97 0.68 -13.23
CA MET A 142 0.02 -0.31 -13.68
C MET A 142 -0.07 -1.63 -12.91
N ILE A 143 -0.41 -1.53 -11.63
CA ILE A 143 -0.45 -2.63 -10.66
C ILE A 143 -1.77 -3.41 -10.74
N LEU A 144 -2.80 -2.81 -11.34
CA LEU A 144 -4.15 -3.35 -11.47
C LEU A 144 -4.22 -4.30 -12.68
N ASN A 145 -4.67 -5.53 -12.46
CA ASN A 145 -4.99 -6.46 -13.54
C ASN A 145 -6.39 -6.17 -14.10
N ALA A 146 -6.54 -5.04 -14.77
CA ALA A 146 -7.80 -4.63 -15.39
C ALA A 146 -7.58 -4.16 -16.84
N LYS A 147 -8.62 -4.33 -17.65
CA LYS A 147 -8.70 -3.88 -19.04
C LYS A 147 -9.79 -2.81 -19.16
N PRO A 148 -9.83 -2.01 -20.24
CA PRO A 148 -10.99 -1.17 -20.53
C PRO A 148 -12.29 -1.99 -20.49
N CYS A 149 -13.36 -1.41 -19.95
CA CYS A 149 -14.67 -2.07 -19.88
C CYS A 149 -15.25 -2.38 -21.27
N SER A 150 -16.20 -3.32 -21.32
CA SER A 150 -17.01 -3.57 -22.53
C SER A 150 -17.84 -2.35 -22.91
N ASP A 151 -18.23 -2.24 -24.18
CA ASP A 151 -18.89 -1.04 -24.73
C ASP A 151 -20.18 -0.63 -24.00
N ASP A 152 -20.99 -1.59 -23.55
CA ASP A 152 -22.22 -1.29 -22.78
C ASP A 152 -21.89 -0.64 -21.43
N VAL A 153 -20.91 -1.17 -20.69
CA VAL A 153 -20.53 -0.64 -19.38
C VAL A 153 -19.77 0.67 -19.53
N LYS A 154 -18.87 0.74 -20.52
CA LYS A 154 -18.11 1.94 -20.85
C LYS A 154 -19.03 3.10 -21.18
N SER A 155 -19.97 2.92 -22.11
CA SER A 155 -20.94 3.96 -22.50
C SER A 155 -21.83 4.39 -21.34
N PHE A 156 -22.18 3.49 -20.42
CA PHE A 156 -22.93 3.84 -19.22
C PHE A 156 -22.10 4.72 -18.25
N VAL A 157 -20.85 4.35 -17.99
CA VAL A 157 -19.95 5.07 -17.07
C VAL A 157 -19.51 6.43 -17.63
N GLU A 158 -19.27 6.53 -18.93
CA GLU A 158 -18.85 7.77 -19.60
C GLU A 158 -19.92 8.87 -19.54
N LYS A 159 -21.21 8.51 -19.41
CA LYS A 159 -22.30 9.49 -19.16
C LYS A 159 -22.10 10.29 -17.87
N PHE A 160 -21.37 9.74 -16.92
CA PHE A 160 -21.03 10.38 -15.65
C PHE A 160 -19.65 11.08 -15.68
N GLY A 161 -18.97 11.11 -16.83
CA GLY A 161 -17.68 11.75 -17.00
C GLY A 161 -16.47 10.93 -16.52
N TYR A 162 -16.64 9.62 -16.30
CA TYR A 162 -15.57 8.74 -15.83
C TYR A 162 -15.10 7.78 -16.92
N ARG A 163 -13.83 7.36 -16.82
CA ARG A 163 -13.28 6.24 -17.58
C ARG A 163 -13.56 4.93 -16.85
N CYS A 164 -13.63 3.82 -17.59
CA CYS A 164 -14.00 2.54 -17.01
C CYS A 164 -12.89 1.50 -17.18
N LEU A 165 -12.50 0.86 -16.08
CA LEU A 165 -11.62 -0.31 -16.06
C LEU A 165 -12.34 -1.49 -15.40
N MET A 166 -12.14 -2.68 -15.94
CA MET A 166 -12.79 -3.91 -15.51
C MET A 166 -11.82 -5.08 -15.46
N ASP A 167 -11.98 -5.92 -14.43
CA ASP A 167 -11.32 -7.23 -14.35
C ASP A 167 -12.31 -8.38 -14.57
N SER A 168 -11.83 -9.62 -14.63
CA SER A 168 -12.69 -10.80 -14.85
C SER A 168 -13.22 -11.44 -13.56
N GLU A 169 -12.62 -11.15 -12.41
CA GLU A 169 -12.81 -11.93 -11.18
C GLU A 169 -13.50 -11.18 -10.04
N SER A 170 -13.45 -9.85 -10.02
CA SER A 170 -13.95 -9.07 -8.90
C SER A 170 -15.46 -8.89 -8.98
N ILE A 171 -16.06 -8.61 -7.82
CA ILE A 171 -17.48 -8.28 -7.68
C ILE A 171 -17.70 -6.85 -7.18
N GLY A 172 -16.63 -6.14 -6.81
CA GLY A 172 -16.66 -4.79 -6.29
C GLY A 172 -16.83 -3.72 -7.38
N VAL A 173 -17.19 -2.52 -6.94
CA VAL A 173 -17.17 -1.31 -7.77
C VAL A 173 -16.55 -0.23 -6.91
N TYR A 174 -15.60 0.49 -7.48
CA TYR A 174 -14.86 1.52 -6.76
C TYR A 174 -14.67 2.74 -7.64
N LYS A 175 -14.87 3.91 -7.05
CA LYS A 175 -14.50 5.18 -7.66
C LYS A 175 -13.08 5.56 -7.26
N PHE A 176 -12.23 5.84 -8.23
CA PHE A 176 -10.85 6.23 -8.01
C PHE A 176 -10.41 7.30 -9.01
N LYS A 177 -10.19 8.53 -8.52
CA LYS A 177 -9.95 9.72 -9.37
C LYS A 177 -11.02 9.81 -10.48
N ASP A 178 -10.60 9.85 -11.75
CA ASP A 178 -11.47 9.96 -12.92
C ASP A 178 -11.88 8.60 -13.50
N TYR A 179 -11.73 7.53 -12.71
CA TYR A 179 -12.03 6.16 -13.11
C TYR A 179 -13.08 5.51 -12.20
N ILE A 180 -13.95 4.70 -12.81
CA ILE A 180 -14.75 3.68 -12.13
C ILE A 180 -14.13 2.32 -12.43
N LEU A 181 -13.74 1.61 -11.36
CA LEU A 181 -13.27 0.24 -11.42
C LEU A 181 -14.47 -0.68 -11.20
N VAL A 182 -14.76 -1.55 -12.15
CA VAL A 182 -15.92 -2.46 -12.12
C VAL A 182 -15.43 -3.91 -12.08
N GLY A 183 -15.91 -4.71 -11.14
CA GLY A 183 -15.62 -6.13 -11.12
C GLY A 183 -16.44 -6.88 -12.16
N GLY A 184 -15.80 -7.67 -13.04
CA GLY A 184 -16.50 -8.34 -14.14
C GLY A 184 -17.50 -9.41 -13.69
N ARG A 185 -17.33 -10.01 -12.50
CA ARG A 185 -18.33 -10.94 -11.95
C ARG A 185 -19.59 -10.23 -11.47
N LEU A 186 -19.51 -8.94 -11.12
CA LEU A 186 -20.69 -8.18 -10.73
C LEU A 186 -21.73 -8.13 -11.84
N LEU A 187 -21.28 -7.88 -13.07
CA LEU A 187 -22.15 -7.75 -14.24
C LEU A 187 -22.94 -9.03 -14.53
N LYS A 188 -22.38 -10.19 -14.17
CA LYS A 188 -23.01 -11.50 -14.35
C LYS A 188 -23.93 -11.87 -13.19
N ALA A 189 -23.61 -11.42 -11.98
CA ALA A 189 -24.24 -11.89 -10.75
C ALA A 189 -25.27 -10.91 -10.17
N CYS A 190 -25.27 -9.64 -10.59
CA CYS A 190 -26.17 -8.62 -10.07
C CYS A 190 -26.91 -7.91 -11.21
N SER A 191 -28.23 -8.08 -11.27
CA SER A 191 -29.10 -7.41 -12.25
C SER A 191 -29.14 -5.89 -12.06
N ARG A 192 -28.94 -5.41 -10.83
CA ARG A 192 -28.96 -3.99 -10.45
C ARG A 192 -27.59 -3.29 -10.53
N TRP A 193 -26.63 -3.83 -11.30
CA TRP A 193 -25.28 -3.26 -11.36
C TRP A 193 -25.26 -1.79 -11.83
N ARG A 194 -26.20 -1.38 -12.70
CA ARG A 194 -26.33 0.00 -13.19
C ARG A 194 -26.65 0.99 -12.08
N ASP A 195 -27.55 0.61 -11.17
CA ASP A 195 -27.90 1.42 -9.98
C ASP A 195 -26.70 1.59 -9.07
N ILE A 196 -25.94 0.51 -8.86
CA ILE A 196 -24.73 0.50 -8.02
C ILE A 196 -23.66 1.43 -8.61
N VAL A 197 -23.39 1.29 -9.91
CA VAL A 197 -22.40 2.12 -10.61
C VAL A 197 -22.81 3.60 -10.60
N ARG A 198 -24.11 3.90 -10.81
CA ARG A 198 -24.64 5.26 -10.70
C ARG A 198 -24.39 5.84 -9.30
N CYS A 199 -24.81 5.11 -8.26
CA CYS A 199 -24.64 5.55 -6.88
C CYS A 199 -23.18 5.75 -6.48
N ILE A 200 -22.26 4.92 -7.00
CA ILE A 200 -20.83 5.07 -6.73
C ILE A 200 -20.23 6.25 -7.51
N SER A 201 -20.72 6.51 -8.72
CA SER A 201 -20.30 7.66 -9.53
C SER A 201 -20.67 8.98 -8.86
N ASP A 202 -21.82 9.02 -8.17
CA ASP A 202 -22.31 10.17 -7.42
C ASP A 202 -21.56 10.41 -6.09
N ILE A 203 -20.77 9.43 -5.59
CA ILE A 203 -19.96 9.63 -4.39
C ILE A 203 -18.90 10.69 -4.68
N PRO A 204 -18.89 11.83 -3.97
CA PRO A 204 -17.92 12.88 -4.24
C PRO A 204 -16.49 12.40 -3.95
N THR A 205 -15.56 12.76 -4.83
CA THR A 205 -14.15 12.48 -4.62
C THR A 205 -13.63 13.27 -3.41
N PRO A 206 -12.60 12.76 -2.71
CA PRO A 206 -11.94 13.52 -1.65
C PRO A 206 -11.39 14.83 -2.23
N GLY A 207 -11.77 15.96 -1.61
CA GLY A 207 -11.26 17.27 -2.01
C GLY A 207 -9.75 17.39 -1.73
N LYS A 208 -9.09 18.39 -2.35
CA LYS A 208 -7.65 18.63 -2.17
C LYS A 208 -7.21 18.65 -0.71
N GLY A 209 -7.97 19.29 0.18
CA GLY A 209 -7.65 19.35 1.61
C GLY A 209 -7.63 17.97 2.31
N VAL A 210 -8.51 17.05 1.92
CA VAL A 210 -8.51 15.68 2.47
C VAL A 210 -7.29 14.90 1.98
N ASN A 211 -6.91 15.05 0.72
CA ASN A 211 -5.71 14.40 0.18
C ASN A 211 -4.44 14.92 0.85
N VAL A 212 -4.34 16.23 1.08
CA VAL A 212 -3.21 16.81 1.84
C VAL A 212 -3.17 16.25 3.26
N LEU A 213 -4.32 16.22 3.97
CA LEU A 213 -4.40 15.65 5.31
C LEU A 213 -3.96 14.18 5.35
N LEU A 214 -4.38 13.36 4.38
CA LEU A 214 -4.00 11.95 4.31
C LEU A 214 -2.50 11.78 4.05
N ASN A 215 -1.92 12.57 3.14
CA ASN A 215 -0.48 12.55 2.88
C ASN A 215 0.34 12.98 4.10
N LEU A 216 -0.10 14.01 4.83
CA LEU A 216 0.53 14.41 6.10
C LEU A 216 0.43 13.31 7.15
N LEU A 217 -0.73 12.64 7.24
CA LEU A 217 -0.92 11.52 8.15
C LEU A 217 0.00 10.33 7.79
N TYR A 218 0.20 10.06 6.50
CA TYR A 218 1.12 9.01 6.04
C TYR A 218 2.60 9.31 6.32
N LEU A 219 2.98 10.58 6.47
CA LEU A 219 4.35 10.97 6.84
C LEU A 219 4.62 10.86 8.35
N LEU A 220 3.60 10.68 9.19
CA LEU A 220 3.75 10.61 10.64
C LEU A 220 4.79 9.55 11.11
N PRO A 221 4.84 8.33 10.55
CA PRO A 221 5.87 7.35 10.91
C PRO A 221 7.31 7.83 10.63
N LEU A 222 7.50 8.64 9.59
CA LEU A 222 8.80 9.22 9.26
C LEU A 222 9.23 10.23 10.34
N PHE A 223 8.32 11.13 10.74
CA PHE A 223 8.56 12.10 11.82
C PHE A 223 8.84 11.42 13.15
N VAL A 224 8.08 10.39 13.51
CA VAL A 224 8.32 9.63 14.75
C VAL A 224 9.67 8.91 14.70
N GLY A 225 10.06 8.35 13.55
CA GLY A 225 11.39 7.78 13.35
C GLY A 225 12.54 8.77 13.59
N PHE A 226 12.32 10.06 13.33
CA PHE A 226 13.30 11.11 13.66
C PHE A 226 13.51 11.26 15.17
N LEU A 227 12.48 11.11 15.99
CA LEU A 227 12.54 11.28 17.44
C LEU A 227 13.09 10.05 18.19
N LEU A 228 13.00 8.87 17.58
CA LEU A 228 13.37 7.60 18.21
C LEU A 228 14.80 7.17 17.85
N SER A 229 15.53 6.56 18.78
CA SER A 229 16.81 5.88 18.48
C SER A 229 16.58 4.51 17.84
N ALA A 230 17.61 3.92 17.25
CA ALA A 230 17.55 2.54 16.76
C ALA A 230 17.23 1.56 17.91
N GLY A 231 16.51 0.49 17.59
CA GLY A 231 16.13 -0.55 18.55
C GLY A 231 14.80 -1.23 18.25
N ASP A 232 14.53 -2.31 18.98
CA ASP A 232 13.32 -3.14 18.83
C ASP A 232 12.05 -2.40 19.24
N VAL A 233 12.13 -1.58 20.29
CA VAL A 233 11.01 -0.73 20.74
C VAL A 233 10.61 0.24 19.63
N SER A 234 11.58 0.82 18.93
CA SER A 234 11.33 1.72 17.82
C SER A 234 10.68 1.00 16.63
N ALA A 235 11.09 -0.24 16.34
CA ALA A 235 10.40 -1.08 15.35
C ALA A 235 8.94 -1.30 15.71
N LEU A 236 8.67 -1.70 16.96
CA LEU A 236 7.32 -1.96 17.43
C LEU A 236 6.44 -0.70 17.37
N ILE A 237 6.95 0.44 17.83
CA ILE A 237 6.25 1.72 17.79
C ILE A 237 5.91 2.10 16.35
N ILE A 238 6.89 2.05 15.44
CA ILE A 238 6.69 2.46 14.05
C ILE A 238 5.71 1.51 13.34
N ILE A 239 5.81 0.19 13.51
CA ILE A 239 4.86 -0.76 12.90
C ILE A 239 3.44 -0.52 13.43
N THR A 240 3.29 -0.33 14.74
CA THR A 240 2.01 -0.02 15.37
C THR A 240 1.44 1.28 14.81
N LEU A 241 2.28 2.28 14.63
CA LEU A 241 1.90 3.57 14.06
C LEU A 241 1.49 3.46 12.58
N VAL A 242 2.20 2.67 11.78
CA VAL A 242 1.82 2.37 10.38
C VAL A 242 0.42 1.76 10.33
N LEU A 243 0.14 0.77 11.18
CA LEU A 243 -1.17 0.15 11.26
C LEU A 243 -2.24 1.15 11.71
N GLY A 244 -1.96 1.94 12.74
CA GLY A 244 -2.86 2.98 13.25
C GLY A 244 -3.20 4.03 12.18
N VAL A 245 -2.18 4.53 11.47
CA VAL A 245 -2.33 5.47 10.35
C VAL A 245 -3.15 4.85 9.22
N TYR A 246 -2.89 3.60 8.85
CA TYR A 246 -3.67 2.89 7.83
C TYR A 246 -5.15 2.79 8.22
N LEU A 247 -5.45 2.28 9.42
CA LEU A 247 -6.82 2.15 9.91
C LEU A 247 -7.53 3.50 10.04
N LEU A 248 -6.83 4.52 10.51
CA LEU A 248 -7.37 5.87 10.63
C LEU A 248 -7.68 6.47 9.26
N SER A 249 -6.78 6.31 8.28
CA SER A 249 -6.99 6.78 6.90
C SER A 249 -8.22 6.13 6.26
N LEU A 250 -8.40 4.81 6.45
CA LEU A 250 -9.60 4.09 6.02
C LEU A 250 -10.86 4.63 6.71
N GLY A 251 -10.80 4.83 8.04
CA GLY A 251 -11.91 5.37 8.82
C GLY A 251 -12.35 6.76 8.33
N ILE A 252 -11.39 7.65 8.04
CA ILE A 252 -11.64 8.98 7.48
C ILE A 252 -12.33 8.87 6.11
N LEU A 253 -11.78 8.07 5.19
CA LEU A 253 -12.33 7.88 3.85
C LEU A 253 -13.76 7.33 3.89
N VAL A 254 -14.02 6.32 4.73
CA VAL A 254 -15.35 5.72 4.89
C VAL A 254 -16.32 6.73 5.50
N ARG A 255 -15.92 7.49 6.52
CA ARG A 255 -16.79 8.48 7.19
C ARG A 255 -17.18 9.62 6.25
N ILE A 256 -16.23 10.12 5.46
CA ILE A 256 -16.49 11.17 4.45
C ILE A 256 -17.45 10.64 3.39
N SER A 257 -17.19 9.44 2.88
CA SER A 257 -18.05 8.82 1.86
C SER A 257 -19.48 8.65 2.37
N ARG A 258 -19.68 8.11 3.58
CA ARG A 258 -21.01 7.90 4.16
C ARG A 258 -21.80 9.18 4.40
N ARG A 259 -21.14 10.26 4.82
CA ARG A 259 -21.79 11.55 5.09
C ARG A 259 -22.36 12.21 3.84
N LYS A 260 -21.79 11.90 2.67
CA LYS A 260 -22.13 12.56 1.41
C LYS A 260 -22.99 11.71 0.47
N ILE A 261 -23.33 10.49 0.88
CA ILE A 261 -24.27 9.62 0.15
C ILE A 261 -25.70 10.04 0.49
N GLY A 262 -26.49 10.37 -0.54
CA GLY A 262 -27.93 10.64 -0.43
C GLY A 262 -28.73 9.41 0.00
N ASN A 263 -29.96 9.62 0.50
CA ASN A 263 -30.79 8.55 1.07
C ASN A 263 -31.10 7.44 0.04
N ASP A 264 -31.43 7.77 -1.20
CA ASP A 264 -31.77 6.79 -2.25
C ASP A 264 -30.61 5.82 -2.54
N CYS A 265 -29.38 6.33 -2.56
CA CYS A 265 -28.20 5.50 -2.76
C CYS A 265 -27.78 4.72 -1.51
N ARG A 266 -28.25 5.13 -0.32
CA ARG A 266 -27.94 4.43 0.93
C ARG A 266 -28.58 3.04 0.95
N ASP A 267 -29.80 2.92 0.46
CA ASP A 267 -30.53 1.64 0.43
C ASP A 267 -29.92 0.69 -0.61
N ILE A 268 -29.64 1.20 -1.81
CA ILE A 268 -28.97 0.43 -2.89
C ILE A 268 -27.60 -0.07 -2.44
N LEU A 269 -26.80 0.79 -1.79
CA LEU A 269 -25.50 0.39 -1.25
C LEU A 269 -25.62 -0.57 -0.05
N GLY A 270 -26.72 -0.49 0.70
CA GLY A 270 -27.05 -1.43 1.78
C GLY A 270 -27.32 -2.84 1.25
N GLU A 271 -28.16 -2.96 0.22
CA GLU A 271 -28.41 -4.21 -0.49
C GLU A 271 -27.13 -4.76 -1.13
N TYR A 272 -26.39 -3.89 -1.82
CA TYR A 272 -25.12 -4.26 -2.43
C TYR A 272 -24.11 -4.79 -1.40
N ARG A 273 -24.07 -4.19 -0.20
CA ARG A 273 -23.21 -4.68 0.88
C ARG A 273 -23.61 -6.08 1.35
N LYS A 274 -24.92 -6.39 1.43
CA LYS A 274 -25.41 -7.74 1.76
C LYS A 274 -25.01 -8.72 0.65
N PHE A 275 -25.24 -8.34 -0.60
CA PHE A 275 -24.84 -9.12 -1.77
C PHE A 275 -23.33 -9.42 -1.79
N LEU A 276 -22.47 -8.43 -1.52
CA LEU A 276 -21.02 -8.64 -1.42
C LEU A 276 -20.66 -9.62 -0.30
N LYS A 277 -21.32 -9.54 0.86
CA LYS A 277 -21.07 -10.43 2.00
C LYS A 277 -21.45 -11.87 1.68
N GLU A 278 -22.59 -12.08 1.02
CA GLU A 278 -23.07 -13.40 0.60
C GLU A 278 -22.24 -13.98 -0.53
N SER A 279 -21.92 -13.15 -1.53
CA SER A 279 -21.06 -13.53 -2.66
C SER A 279 -19.65 -13.87 -2.18
N LYS A 280 -19.06 -13.12 -1.25
CA LYS A 280 -17.75 -13.49 -0.67
C LYS A 280 -17.80 -14.83 0.08
N LYS A 281 -18.89 -15.15 0.77
CA LYS A 281 -19.06 -16.48 1.40
C LYS A 281 -19.19 -17.59 0.35
N LYS A 282 -19.96 -17.36 -0.72
CA LYS A 282 -20.24 -18.34 -1.78
C LYS A 282 -19.02 -18.60 -2.66
N TYR A 283 -18.34 -17.53 -3.11
CA TYR A 283 -17.16 -17.62 -3.97
C TYR A 283 -15.84 -17.79 -3.20
N GLY A 284 -15.79 -17.42 -1.91
CA GLY A 284 -14.64 -17.68 -1.05
C GLY A 284 -14.46 -19.17 -0.71
N LYS A 285 -15.57 -19.93 -0.60
CA LYS A 285 -15.54 -21.40 -0.47
C LYS A 285 -15.11 -22.15 -1.73
N LEU A 286 -15.12 -21.50 -2.90
CA LEU A 286 -14.69 -22.08 -4.17
C LEU A 286 -13.20 -21.83 -4.47
N LYS A 287 -12.52 -21.02 -3.65
CA LYS A 287 -11.08 -20.69 -3.76
C LYS A 287 -10.25 -21.30 -2.60
N SER A 288 -10.88 -22.00 -1.65
CA SER A 288 -10.20 -22.83 -0.63
C SER A 288 -10.15 -24.28 -1.08
#